data_AF-A0A9N9DUX2-F1
#
_entry.id   AF-A0A9N9DUX2-F1
#
_cell.length_a   1.000
_cell.length_b   1.000
_cell.length_c   1.000
_cell.angle_alpha   90.00
_cell.angle_beta   90.00
_cell.angle_gamma   90.00
#
_symmetry.space_group_name_H-M   'P 1'
#
loop_
_entity.id
_entity.type
_entity.pdbx_description
1 polymer ?
#
loop_
_entity_poly.entity_id
_entity_poly.type
_entity_poly.pdbx_seq_one_letter_code
_entity_poly.pdbx_strand_id
1 'polypeptide(L)'
;YMDDTTWHCEDSTTMQNILNDTFILYKLNNIEINPTKSDLLYIKSKSSTSSSFIFTVNNQTISPRKAQDVIQYLGIFYDGRFEVIGGEIEVIIVNLNK
;
A
#
# COMPACT_ATOMS: atom_id res chain seq x y z
N TYR A 1 1.47 -13.65 3.06
CA TYR A 1 2.34 -14.58 3.84
C TYR A 1 3.01 -15.51 2.84
N MET A 2 4.34 -15.66 2.88
CA MET A 2 5.21 -16.24 1.82
C MET A 2 5.21 -15.55 0.45
N ASP A 3 4.08 -15.06 -0.07
CA ASP A 3 3.96 -14.24 -1.29
C ASP A 3 3.43 -12.83 -1.01
N ASP A 4 2.62 -12.61 0.04
CA ASP A 4 2.20 -11.25 0.37
C ASP A 4 3.16 -10.53 1.33
N THR A 5 3.37 -9.24 1.09
CA THR A 5 4.09 -8.32 1.97
C THR A 5 3.23 -7.09 2.30
N THR A 6 3.45 -6.49 3.46
CA THR A 6 2.74 -5.28 3.89
C THR A 6 3.72 -4.25 4.37
N TRP A 7 3.58 -3.03 3.86
CA TRP A 7 4.44 -1.91 4.20
C TRP A 7 3.60 -0.76 4.75
N HIS A 8 4.20 -0.08 5.73
CA HIS A 8 3.62 1.09 6.39
C HIS A 8 4.59 2.26 6.19
N CYS A 9 4.08 3.40 5.74
CA CYS A 9 4.87 4.62 5.58
C CYS A 9 4.02 5.86 5.91
N GLU A 10 4.64 6.91 6.42
CA GLU A 10 3.96 8.18 6.72
C GLU A 10 4.02 9.18 5.56
N ASP A 11 4.89 8.93 4.57
CA ASP A 11 5.12 9.83 3.43
C ASP A 11 4.94 9.10 2.10
N SER A 12 4.08 9.66 1.24
CA SER A 12 3.73 9.09 -0.06
C SER A 12 4.91 8.97 -1.01
N THR A 13 5.82 9.94 -0.98
CA THR A 13 7.01 9.92 -1.84
C THR A 13 7.92 8.77 -1.45
N THR A 14 8.13 8.58 -0.15
CA THR A 14 8.92 7.49 0.41
C THR A 14 8.30 6.14 0.09
N MET A 15 6.98 5.98 0.25
CA MET A 15 6.29 4.74 -0.12
C MET A 15 6.44 4.41 -1.62
N GLN A 16 6.34 5.41 -2.50
CA GLN A 16 6.55 5.21 -3.94
C GLN A 16 7.99 4.80 -4.27
N ASN A 17 8.98 5.34 -3.55
CA ASN A 17 10.38 4.92 -3.70
C ASN A 17 10.58 3.47 -3.26
N ILE A 18 9.99 3.06 -2.12
CA ILE A 18 10.02 1.66 -1.65
C ILE A 18 9.40 0.71 -2.69
N LEU A 19 8.27 1.09 -3.30
CA LEU A 19 7.65 0.33 -4.39
C LEU A 19 8.57 0.17 -5.60
N ASN A 20 9.26 1.23 -6.00
CA ASN A 20 10.19 1.20 -7.14
C ASN A 20 11.39 0.30 -6.86
N ASP A 21 12.03 0.45 -5.70
CA ASP A 21 13.20 -0.33 -5.32
C ASP A 21 12.86 -1.82 -5.18
N THR A 22 11.70 -2.10 -4.57
CA THR A 22 11.25 -3.48 -4.37
C THR A 22 10.82 -4.13 -5.68
N PHE A 23 10.21 -3.39 -6.60
CA PHE A 23 9.92 -3.88 -7.94
C PHE A 23 11.21 -4.32 -8.66
N ILE A 24 12.29 -3.53 -8.58
CA ILE A 24 13.59 -3.87 -9.15
C ILE A 24 14.11 -5.16 -8.50
N LEU A 25 14.10 -5.24 -7.17
CA LEU A 25 14.57 -6.40 -6.42
C LEU A 25 13.80 -7.68 -6.79
N TYR A 26 12.48 -7.63 -6.84
CA TYR A 26 11.65 -8.78 -7.20
C TYR A 26 11.87 -9.21 -8.66
N LYS A 27 11.96 -8.26 -9.58
CA LYS A 27 12.26 -8.54 -10.99
C LYS A 27 13.60 -9.27 -11.17
N LEU A 28 14.63 -8.87 -10.42
CA LEU A 28 15.94 -9.55 -10.43
C LEU A 28 15.87 -11.00 -9.97
N ASN A 29 14.86 -11.35 -9.17
CA ASN A 29 14.63 -12.69 -8.64
C ASN A 29 13.53 -13.45 -9.40
N ASN A 30 13.10 -12.96 -10.57
CA ASN A 30 11.97 -13.51 -11.34
C ASN A 30 10.68 -13.62 -10.53
N ILE A 31 10.42 -12.64 -9.66
CA ILE A 31 9.18 -12.50 -8.90
C ILE A 31 8.41 -11.32 -9.50
N GLU A 32 7.12 -11.50 -9.76
CA GLU A 32 6.26 -10.45 -10.30
C GLU A 32 5.34 -9.90 -9.22
N ILE A 33 5.24 -8.57 -9.11
CA ILE A 33 4.18 -7.93 -8.33
C ILE A 33 2.88 -8.07 -9.12
N ASN A 34 1.76 -8.34 -8.44
CA ASN A 34 0.43 -8.35 -9.03
C ASN A 34 -0.34 -7.09 -8.59
N PRO A 35 -0.35 -6.00 -9.40
CA PRO A 35 -0.96 -4.74 -8.97
C PRO A 35 -2.47 -4.84 -8.83
N THR A 36 -3.12 -5.78 -9.52
CA THR A 36 -4.57 -5.98 -9.47
C THR A 36 -5.06 -6.69 -8.20
N LYS A 37 -4.18 -7.48 -7.56
CA LYS A 37 -4.43 -8.11 -6.26
C LYS A 37 -3.84 -7.32 -5.10
N SER A 38 -2.98 -6.35 -5.39
CA SER A 38 -2.38 -5.49 -4.38
C SER A 38 -3.39 -4.44 -3.93
N ASP A 39 -3.44 -4.21 -2.63
CA ASP A 39 -4.36 -3.26 -2.03
C ASP A 39 -3.57 -2.09 -1.43
N LEU A 40 -4.05 -0.88 -1.69
CA LEU A 40 -3.59 0.34 -1.03
C LEU A 40 -4.70 0.84 -0.11
N LEU A 41 -4.37 0.96 1.17
CA LEU A 41 -5.19 1.61 2.17
C LEU A 41 -4.53 2.90 2.61
N TYR A 42 -5.25 4.00 2.45
CA TYR A 42 -4.82 5.28 2.96
C TYR A 42 -5.52 5.54 4.30
N ILE A 43 -4.74 5.67 5.38
CA ILE A 43 -5.25 5.99 6.72
C ILE A 43 -4.97 7.47 7.01
N LYS A 44 -6.01 8.30 6.94
CA LYS A 44 -5.93 9.75 7.20
C LYS A 44 -6.31 10.08 8.64
N SER A 45 -5.62 11.06 9.20
CA SER A 45 -6.18 11.88 10.27
C SER A 45 -7.41 12.64 9.76
N LYS A 46 -8.46 12.76 10.58
CA LYS A 46 -9.68 13.55 10.27
C LYS A 46 -9.40 15.02 9.90
N SER A 47 -8.21 15.53 10.24
CA SER A 47 -7.81 16.93 10.00
C SER A 47 -7.02 17.14 8.70
N SER A 48 -6.72 16.10 7.92
CA SER A 48 -5.82 16.25 6.76
C SER A 48 -6.56 16.53 5.44
N THR A 49 -6.12 17.58 4.75
CA THR A 49 -6.61 18.03 3.44
C THR A 49 -5.83 17.44 2.26
N SER A 50 -5.02 16.40 2.49
CA SER A 50 -4.04 15.92 1.53
C SER A 50 -4.69 15.31 0.29
N SER A 51 -4.20 15.73 -0.89
CA SER A 51 -4.56 15.22 -2.21
C SER A 51 -4.35 13.71 -2.33
N SER A 52 -5.18 13.02 -3.12
CA SER A 52 -4.99 11.60 -3.42
C SER A 52 -3.66 11.38 -4.16
N PHE A 53 -2.67 10.79 -3.48
CA PHE A 53 -1.43 10.36 -4.11
C PHE A 53 -1.69 9.09 -4.93
N ILE A 54 -1.20 9.06 -6.17
CA ILE A 54 -1.38 7.92 -7.08
C ILE A 54 -0.11 7.07 -7.02
N PHE A 55 -0.24 5.84 -6.54
CA PHE A 55 0.87 4.89 -6.52
C PHE A 55 0.93 4.10 -7.80
N THR A 56 2.14 3.92 -8.34
CA THR A 56 2.38 3.18 -9.57
C THR A 56 3.48 2.14 -9.41
N VAL A 57 3.29 0.98 -10.02
CA VAL A 57 4.28 -0.09 -10.12
C VAL A 57 4.28 -0.58 -11.56
N ASN A 58 5.44 -0.55 -12.24
CA ASN A 58 5.56 -0.98 -13.63
C ASN A 58 4.53 -0.33 -14.58
N ASN A 59 4.35 0.99 -14.46
CA ASN A 59 3.35 1.78 -15.19
C ASN A 59 1.88 1.38 -14.94
N GLN A 60 1.60 0.49 -13.99
CA GLN A 60 0.25 0.17 -13.54
C GLN A 60 -0.05 0.91 -12.23
N THR A 61 -1.26 1.45 -12.12
CA THR A 61 -1.70 2.13 -10.91
C THR A 61 -2.21 1.11 -9.90
N ILE A 62 -1.75 1.21 -8.64
CA ILE A 62 -2.36 0.47 -7.53
C ILE A 62 -3.58 1.29 -7.10
N SER A 63 -4.78 0.71 -7.29
CA SER A 63 -6.01 1.42 -6.98
C SER A 63 -6.23 1.48 -5.47
N PRO A 64 -6.44 2.67 -4.89
CA PRO A 64 -6.77 2.78 -3.48
C PRO A 64 -8.14 2.15 -3.21
N ARG A 65 -8.26 1.45 -2.08
CA ARG A 65 -9.55 1.00 -1.55
C ARG A 65 -10.35 2.19 -1.02
N LYS A 66 -11.68 2.05 -0.94
CA LYS A 66 -12.52 3.09 -0.35
C LYS A 66 -12.23 3.14 1.16
N ALA A 67 -12.29 4.33 1.77
CA ALA A 67 -12.03 4.48 3.20
C ALA A 67 -12.96 3.66 4.13
N GLN A 68 -14.12 3.25 3.61
CA GLN A 68 -15.09 2.41 4.30
C GLN A 68 -14.85 0.90 4.13
N ASP A 69 -13.91 0.51 3.28
CA ASP A 69 -13.55 -0.89 3.08
C ASP A 69 -12.69 -1.35 4.27
N VAL A 70 -13.03 -2.51 4.83
CA VAL A 70 -12.22 -3.18 5.84
C VAL A 70 -11.35 -4.21 5.13
N ILE A 71 -10.04 -4.09 5.27
CA ILE A 71 -9.08 -5.03 4.72
C ILE A 71 -8.60 -5.94 5.85
N GLN A 72 -8.72 -7.25 5.65
CA GLN A 72 -8.15 -8.22 6.57
C GLN A 72 -6.82 -8.71 6.02
N TYR A 73 -5.75 -8.56 6.79
CA TYR A 73 -4.43 -9.07 6.44
C TYR A 73 -3.78 -9.77 7.63
N LEU A 74 -3.37 -11.03 7.45
CA LEU A 74 -2.82 -11.91 8.51
C LEU A 74 -3.69 -11.98 9.78
N GLY A 75 -5.00 -11.88 9.65
CA GLY A 75 -5.94 -11.90 10.78
C GLY A 75 -6.11 -10.54 11.48
N ILE A 76 -5.39 -9.50 11.05
CA ILE A 76 -5.57 -8.12 11.51
C ILE A 76 -6.53 -7.41 10.55
N PHE A 77 -7.51 -6.71 11.11
CA PHE A 77 -8.46 -5.90 10.34
C PHE A 77 -8.00 -4.45 10.35
N TYR A 78 -7.84 -3.89 9.16
CA TYR A 78 -7.59 -2.48 8.91
C TYR A 78 -8.85 -1.87 8.34
N ASP A 79 -9.33 -0.76 8.89
CA ASP A 79 -10.33 0.07 8.25
C ASP A 79 -9.72 1.44 7.93
N GLY A 80 -10.31 2.18 7.00
CA GLY A 80 -9.86 3.55 6.69
C GLY A 80 -10.21 4.56 7.79
N ARG A 81 -10.67 4.10 8.96
CA ARG A 81 -10.99 4.92 10.14
C ARG A 81 -9.99 4.76 11.27
N PHE A 82 -8.93 3.97 11.08
CA PHE A 82 -7.87 3.83 12.06
C PHE A 82 -7.36 5.22 12.46
N GLU A 83 -7.60 5.61 13.72
CA GLU A 83 -7.17 6.92 14.21
C GLU A 83 -5.67 6.87 14.48
N VAL A 84 -4.89 7.41 13.56
CA VAL A 84 -3.48 7.71 13.81
C VAL A 84 -3.43 9.01 14.62
N ILE A 85 -3.02 8.91 15.89
CA ILE A 85 -2.82 10.09 16.73
C ILE A 85 -1.54 10.78 16.25
N GLY A 86 -1.70 11.87 15.49
CA GLY A 86 -0.60 12.78 15.14
C GLY A 86 0.06 12.59 13.77
N GLY A 87 -0.51 11.83 12.83
CA GLY A 87 0.08 11.63 11.50
C GLY A 87 -0.86 11.07 10.43
N GLU A 88 -0.37 10.93 9.20
CA GLU A 88 -0.98 10.16 8.12
C GLU A 88 -0.20 8.84 7.98
N ILE A 89 -0.87 7.71 7.76
CA ILE A 89 -0.20 6.43 7.48
C ILE A 89 -0.78 5.84 6.20
N GLU A 90 0.11 5.46 5.31
CA GLU A 90 -0.19 4.68 4.12
C GLU A 90 0.19 3.23 4.36
N VAL A 91 -0.76 2.35 4.09
CA VAL A 91 -0.57 0.92 4.18
C VAL A 91 -0.73 0.33 2.79
N ILE A 92 0.34 -0.29 2.28
CA ILE A 92 0.27 -1.03 1.02
C ILE A 92 0.44 -2.50 1.32
N ILE A 93 -0.52 -3.29 0.87
CA ILE A 93 -0.46 -4.75 0.87
C ILE A 93 -0.13 -5.15 -0.57
N VAL A 94 1.13 -5.53 -0.78
CA VAL A 94 1.63 -5.97 -2.08
C VAL A 94 1.49 -7.49 -2.16
N ASN A 95 0.69 -7.95 -3.13
CA ASN A 95 0.54 -9.37 -3.44
C ASN A 95 1.52 -9.73 -4.57
N LEU A 96 2.29 -10.80 -4.39
CA LEU A 96 3.26 -11.28 -5.37
C LEU A 96 2.74 -12.51 -6.11
N ASN A 97 3.11 -12.66 -7.37
CA ASN A 97 2.97 -13.90 -8.13
C ASN A 97 4.37 -14.54 -8.27
N LYS A 98 4.44 -15.87 -8.19
CA LYS A 98 5.59 -16.67 -8.65
C LYS A 98 5.40 -17.11 -10.10
#